data_AF-A0A946YAN4-F1
#
_entry.id   AF-A0A946YAN4-F1
#
_cell.length_a   1.000
_cell.length_b   1.000
_cell.length_c   1.000
_cell.angle_alpha   90.00
_cell.angle_beta   90.00
_cell.angle_gamma   90.00
#
_symmetry.space_group_name_H-M   'P 1'
#
loop_
_entity.id
_entity.type
_entity.pdbx_description
1 polymer ?
#
loop_
_entity_poly.entity_id
_entity_poly.type
_entity_poly.pdbx_seq_one_letter_code
_entity_poly.pdbx_strand_id
1 'polypeptide(L)'
;MHVKTVKVLATLAGAAIAAGCSTMADETTQSNVAAGTVSSAEFEASQRRIGELEAALVDRERALANAGSRAVDGKGNDNTTMAASSLFPPNPKAGECYARVLIPARYKQSTEQVLAREAGERIEIIPARYETGEETVLVKEASTKLEIVPAVYGEVEERVLVKPASKKIVEVPAVYDTVTESVLDKPAHTAWKKGPATVQSSNVVSQSVTDTGEIMCLVEVPATYKTVEKRVLVSPARTEEVVIPAEYKTVAKTVVKKPATTRQVTIPAKYDTVAVTRLVKEAEERRIAIPAEYQTVSKSEKTSDERLEWRQVMCEVNMTRDNILALQKSLADKGYYKAGVDGIIGPGTLGAARKYALDKNLPAGTNYIAMEVVKSLDVNL
;
A
#
# COMPACT_ATOMS: atom_id res chain seq x y z
N MET A 1 -55.20 -29.65 -53.64
CA MET A 1 -56.46 -30.08 -52.97
C MET A 1 -56.75 -29.10 -51.83
N HIS A 2 -58.02 -28.77 -51.58
CA HIS A 2 -58.61 -28.12 -50.37
C HIS A 2 -57.78 -27.05 -49.60
N VAL A 3 -58.02 -25.73 -49.65
CA VAL A 3 -59.21 -24.89 -49.35
C VAL A 3 -59.40 -24.55 -47.84
N LYS A 4 -59.09 -23.27 -47.48
CA LYS A 4 -59.72 -22.35 -46.47
C LYS A 4 -59.84 -22.87 -44.99
N THR A 5 -60.20 -22.15 -43.91
CA THR A 5 -60.75 -20.80 -43.54
C THR A 5 -60.62 -20.64 -41.98
N VAL A 6 -60.66 -19.50 -41.25
CA VAL A 6 -60.22 -18.08 -41.41
C VAL A 6 -60.60 -17.26 -40.13
N LYS A 7 -59.80 -16.24 -39.73
CA LYS A 7 -60.12 -15.18 -38.70
C LYS A 7 -60.24 -15.64 -37.21
N VAL A 8 -60.22 -14.78 -36.17
CA VAL A 8 -60.67 -13.37 -36.00
C VAL A 8 -59.73 -12.52 -35.10
N LEU A 9 -59.47 -11.25 -35.49
CA LEU A 9 -59.02 -10.15 -34.62
C LEU A 9 -60.24 -9.43 -34.00
N ALA A 10 -60.12 -8.92 -32.77
CA ALA A 10 -61.00 -7.83 -32.30
C ALA A 10 -60.34 -6.95 -31.21
N THR A 11 -59.76 -5.82 -31.63
CA THR A 11 -59.63 -4.61 -30.81
C THR A 11 -60.96 -3.85 -30.81
N LEU A 12 -61.34 -3.21 -29.71
CA LEU A 12 -62.38 -2.16 -29.71
C LEU A 12 -62.08 -1.12 -28.62
N ALA A 13 -62.39 0.15 -28.92
CA ALA A 13 -62.03 1.33 -28.14
C ALA A 13 -63.23 2.30 -28.04
N GLY A 14 -63.14 3.26 -27.11
CA GLY A 14 -64.14 4.32 -26.87
C GLY A 14 -65.14 3.98 -25.76
N ALA A 15 -65.72 4.95 -25.04
CA ALA A 15 -65.71 6.41 -25.23
C ALA A 15 -65.80 7.16 -23.88
N ALA A 16 -65.61 8.49 -23.92
CA ALA A 16 -65.53 9.38 -22.75
C ALA A 16 -66.83 10.15 -22.47
N ILE A 17 -66.97 10.68 -21.24
CA ILE A 17 -67.73 11.91 -20.92
C ILE A 17 -66.88 12.75 -19.94
N ALA A 18 -66.92 14.07 -20.08
CA ALA A 18 -66.08 15.02 -19.34
C ALA A 18 -66.88 16.14 -18.65
N ALA A 19 -66.39 16.61 -17.50
CA ALA A 19 -66.56 17.94 -16.90
C ALA A 19 -65.68 18.00 -15.62
N GLY A 20 -64.98 19.08 -15.25
CA GLY A 20 -64.70 20.34 -15.95
C GLY A 20 -64.34 21.47 -14.98
N CYS A 21 -63.07 21.94 -14.97
CA CYS A 21 -62.54 23.16 -14.31
C CYS A 21 -62.77 23.32 -12.77
N SER A 22 -61.95 24.05 -12.01
CA SER A 22 -61.09 25.20 -12.36
C SER A 22 -59.83 25.33 -11.48
N THR A 23 -58.88 26.12 -11.98
CA THR A 23 -57.71 26.65 -11.29
C THR A 23 -58.08 27.76 -10.30
N MET A 24 -57.37 27.87 -9.17
CA MET A 24 -56.86 29.14 -8.64
C MET A 24 -55.55 28.91 -7.89
N ALA A 25 -54.62 29.86 -8.02
CA ALA A 25 -53.48 30.01 -7.12
C ALA A 25 -53.83 31.09 -6.10
N ASP A 26 -53.42 30.93 -4.85
CA ASP A 26 -53.31 32.04 -3.90
C ASP A 26 -52.21 31.76 -2.87
N GLU A 27 -51.66 32.82 -2.28
CA GLU A 27 -50.48 32.80 -1.41
C GLU A 27 -50.80 32.52 0.07
N THR A 28 -49.76 32.22 0.85
CA THR A 28 -49.73 32.20 2.34
C THR A 28 -50.68 31.21 3.04
N THR A 29 -50.20 30.34 3.92
CA THR A 29 -49.49 30.71 5.16
C THR A 29 -48.70 29.51 5.71
N GLN A 30 -47.44 29.72 6.10
CA GLN A 30 -46.65 28.68 6.78
C GLN A 30 -47.22 28.38 8.17
N SER A 31 -47.62 27.12 8.41
CA SER A 31 -47.89 26.58 9.74
C SER A 31 -46.93 25.43 9.99
N ASN A 32 -45.91 25.66 10.84
CA ASN A 32 -44.95 24.63 11.22
C ASN A 32 -45.62 23.58 12.11
N VAL A 33 -46.08 22.49 11.50
CA VAL A 33 -46.35 21.22 12.20
C VAL A 33 -45.26 20.25 11.79
N ALA A 34 -44.42 19.84 12.74
CA ALA A 34 -43.35 18.88 12.50
C ALA A 34 -43.96 17.49 12.24
N ALA A 35 -44.23 17.20 10.96
CA ALA A 35 -44.61 15.86 10.51
C ALA A 35 -43.41 14.93 10.66
N GLY A 36 -43.34 14.22 11.78
CA GLY A 36 -42.34 13.19 12.01
C GLY A 36 -42.46 12.11 10.93
N THR A 37 -41.46 12.00 10.08
CA THR A 37 -41.37 10.95 9.07
C THR A 37 -41.05 9.61 9.74
N VAL A 38 -42.10 8.93 10.24
CA VAL A 38 -42.00 7.53 10.67
C VAL A 38 -41.48 6.73 9.49
N SER A 39 -40.41 5.96 9.70
CA SER A 39 -39.84 5.12 8.65
C SER A 39 -40.87 4.10 8.19
N SER A 40 -40.92 3.81 6.88
CA SER A 40 -41.83 2.77 6.35
C SER A 40 -41.60 1.42 7.07
N ALA A 41 -40.35 1.11 7.44
CA ALA A 41 -40.01 -0.07 8.22
C ALA A 41 -40.55 -0.04 9.67
N GLU A 42 -40.63 1.14 10.30
CA GLU A 42 -41.22 1.30 11.64
C GLU A 42 -42.75 1.16 11.59
N PHE A 43 -43.38 1.71 10.55
CA PHE A 43 -44.81 1.53 10.31
C PHE A 43 -45.15 0.06 10.06
N GLU A 44 -44.42 -0.64 9.18
CA GLU A 44 -44.60 -2.08 8.97
C GLU A 44 -44.36 -2.91 10.25
N ALA A 45 -43.34 -2.59 11.04
CA ALA A 45 -43.08 -3.24 12.32
C ALA A 45 -44.13 -2.92 13.39
N SER A 46 -44.87 -1.82 13.25
CA SER A 46 -46.02 -1.49 14.09
C SER A 46 -47.26 -2.29 13.65
N GLN A 47 -47.55 -2.31 12.33
CA GLN A 47 -48.66 -3.08 11.76
C GLN A 47 -48.55 -4.59 12.06
N ARG A 48 -47.35 -5.18 12.00
CA ARG A 48 -47.14 -6.58 12.39
C ARG A 48 -47.47 -6.83 13.87
N ARG A 49 -47.02 -5.94 14.78
CA ARG A 49 -47.33 -6.03 16.22
C ARG A 49 -48.82 -5.86 16.51
N ILE A 50 -49.52 -5.01 15.76
CA ILE A 50 -50.98 -4.86 15.84
C ILE A 50 -51.65 -6.18 15.43
N GLY A 51 -51.28 -6.76 14.29
CA GLY A 51 -51.83 -8.05 13.84
C GLY A 51 -51.54 -9.22 14.79
N GLU A 52 -50.36 -9.26 15.41
CA GLU A 52 -50.01 -10.25 16.45
C GLU A 52 -50.86 -10.06 17.72
N LEU A 53 -51.11 -8.81 18.15
CA LEU A 53 -51.98 -8.51 19.28
C LEU A 53 -53.45 -8.81 18.99
N GLU A 54 -53.93 -8.52 17.78
CA GLU A 54 -55.30 -8.85 17.33
C GLU A 54 -55.52 -10.37 17.30
N ALA A 55 -54.55 -11.14 16.78
CA ALA A 55 -54.59 -12.60 16.82
C ALA A 55 -54.62 -13.13 18.26
N ALA A 56 -53.77 -12.59 19.15
CA ALA A 56 -53.73 -12.96 20.56
C ALA A 56 -55.02 -12.59 21.31
N LEU A 57 -55.69 -11.50 20.93
CA LEU A 57 -57.01 -11.12 21.46
C LEU A 57 -58.10 -12.10 21.00
N VAL A 58 -58.13 -12.47 19.71
CA VAL A 58 -59.09 -13.47 19.19
C VAL A 58 -58.91 -14.84 19.86
N ASP A 59 -57.66 -15.29 20.07
CA ASP A 59 -57.41 -16.54 20.78
C ASP A 59 -57.77 -16.45 22.27
N ARG A 60 -57.57 -15.30 22.91
CA ARG A 60 -58.04 -15.03 24.28
C ARG A 60 -59.56 -15.00 24.38
N GLU A 61 -60.26 -14.39 23.43
CA GLU A 61 -61.73 -14.39 23.36
C GLU A 61 -62.27 -15.79 23.11
N ARG A 62 -61.66 -16.57 22.21
CA ARG A 62 -61.98 -17.99 22.01
C ARG A 62 -61.72 -18.82 23.27
N ALA A 63 -60.64 -18.57 24.00
CA ALA A 63 -60.36 -19.23 25.28
C ALA A 63 -61.39 -18.85 26.36
N LEU A 64 -61.83 -17.60 26.41
CA LEU A 64 -62.88 -17.13 27.32
C LEU A 64 -64.26 -17.70 26.93
N ALA A 65 -64.58 -17.80 25.64
CA ALA A 65 -65.80 -18.45 25.16
C ALA A 65 -65.81 -19.95 25.50
N ASN A 66 -64.68 -20.63 25.35
CA ASN A 66 -64.50 -22.04 25.76
C ASN A 66 -64.48 -22.23 27.28
N ALA A 67 -64.11 -21.20 28.06
CA ALA A 67 -64.28 -21.19 29.52
C ALA A 67 -65.75 -20.96 29.91
N GLY A 68 -66.46 -20.13 29.16
CA GLY A 68 -67.90 -19.89 29.32
C GLY A 68 -68.76 -21.11 29.00
N SER A 69 -68.46 -21.85 27.92
CA SER A 69 -69.20 -23.10 27.61
C SER A 69 -68.96 -24.19 28.65
N ARG A 70 -67.74 -24.30 29.20
CA ARG A 70 -67.41 -25.17 30.35
C ARG A 70 -68.13 -24.79 31.66
N ALA A 71 -68.74 -23.60 31.74
CA ALA A 71 -69.59 -23.21 32.87
C ALA A 71 -71.07 -23.57 32.69
N VAL A 72 -71.49 -24.01 31.48
CA VAL A 72 -72.88 -24.35 31.16
C VAL A 72 -73.11 -25.87 31.13
N ASP A 73 -72.12 -26.66 30.69
CA ASP A 73 -72.18 -28.12 30.76
C ASP A 73 -71.85 -28.62 32.17
N GLY A 74 -72.90 -28.79 32.98
CA GLY A 74 -72.82 -29.08 34.41
C GLY A 74 -72.08 -30.37 34.79
N LYS A 75 -70.79 -30.25 35.12
CA LYS A 75 -70.02 -31.18 35.96
C LYS A 75 -68.74 -30.55 36.52
N GLY A 76 -68.90 -29.47 37.29
CA GLY A 76 -67.80 -28.78 37.97
C GLY A 76 -68.26 -28.21 39.31
N ASN A 77 -67.53 -28.52 40.38
CA ASN A 77 -67.84 -28.21 41.78
C ASN A 77 -68.46 -26.81 42.02
N ASP A 78 -69.53 -26.78 42.82
CA ASP A 78 -70.14 -25.56 43.34
C ASP A 78 -69.12 -24.69 44.08
N ASN A 79 -68.61 -23.66 43.39
CA ASN A 79 -67.94 -22.52 44.01
C ASN A 79 -68.85 -21.26 44.02
N THR A 80 -70.10 -21.41 43.58
CA THR A 80 -71.15 -20.37 43.61
C THR A 80 -71.72 -20.18 45.03
N THR A 81 -71.41 -21.07 45.97
CA THR A 81 -71.70 -20.95 47.41
C THR A 81 -70.72 -20.04 48.18
N MET A 82 -69.71 -19.47 47.52
CA MET A 82 -68.71 -18.57 48.15
C MET A 82 -69.13 -17.10 48.30
N ALA A 83 -70.27 -16.68 47.73
CA ALA A 83 -70.80 -15.32 47.95
C ALA A 83 -71.67 -15.23 49.21
N ALA A 84 -72.50 -16.24 49.47
CA ALA A 84 -73.46 -16.26 50.58
C ALA A 84 -72.79 -16.34 51.96
N SER A 85 -71.61 -16.98 52.04
CA SER A 85 -70.80 -17.10 53.26
C SER A 85 -70.17 -15.78 53.75
N SER A 86 -70.27 -14.69 52.98
CA SER A 86 -69.77 -13.36 53.37
C SER A 86 -70.84 -12.46 54.02
N LEU A 87 -72.13 -12.76 53.80
CA LEU A 87 -73.26 -11.93 54.23
C LEU A 87 -73.61 -12.08 55.71
N PHE A 88 -73.27 -13.23 56.31
CA PHE A 88 -73.56 -13.55 57.72
C PHE A 88 -72.28 -13.93 58.46
N PRO A 89 -72.21 -13.71 59.79
CA PRO A 89 -71.07 -14.14 60.60
C PRO A 89 -70.90 -15.67 60.57
N PRO A 90 -69.65 -16.18 60.54
CA PRO A 90 -69.40 -17.61 60.54
C PRO A 90 -69.71 -18.23 61.91
N ASN A 91 -70.57 -19.26 61.93
CA ASN A 91 -71.01 -20.00 63.12
C ASN A 91 -71.60 -19.11 64.25
N PRO A 92 -72.71 -18.41 64.00
CA PRO A 92 -73.33 -17.53 64.99
C PRO A 92 -73.96 -18.33 66.12
N LYS A 93 -73.65 -17.97 67.37
CA LYS A 93 -74.30 -18.54 68.56
C LYS A 93 -75.47 -17.67 69.01
N ALA A 94 -76.53 -18.30 69.51
CA ALA A 94 -77.64 -17.59 70.15
C ALA A 94 -77.13 -16.77 71.34
N GLY A 95 -77.51 -15.49 71.39
CA GLY A 95 -77.04 -14.53 72.41
C GLY A 95 -75.68 -13.88 72.13
N GLU A 96 -74.98 -14.23 71.04
CA GLU A 96 -73.77 -13.52 70.59
C GLU A 96 -74.06 -12.58 69.42
N CYS A 97 -73.44 -11.40 69.45
CA CYS A 97 -73.58 -10.37 68.41
C CYS A 97 -72.28 -10.26 67.63
N TYR A 98 -72.37 -9.95 66.34
CA TYR A 98 -71.20 -9.85 65.47
C TYR A 98 -71.27 -8.58 64.63
N ALA A 99 -70.11 -7.97 64.36
CA ALA A 99 -69.97 -6.84 63.46
C ALA A 99 -68.85 -7.09 62.45
N ARG A 100 -68.93 -6.42 61.30
CA ARG A 100 -67.85 -6.39 60.31
C ARG A 100 -66.79 -5.38 60.75
N VAL A 101 -65.61 -5.87 61.12
CA VAL A 101 -64.46 -5.09 61.55
C VAL A 101 -63.50 -4.91 60.39
N LEU A 102 -63.04 -3.68 60.17
CA LEU A 102 -61.96 -3.40 59.23
C LEU A 102 -60.62 -3.83 59.83
N ILE A 103 -60.03 -4.88 59.26
CA ILE A 103 -58.65 -5.27 59.52
C ILE A 103 -57.76 -4.49 58.53
N PRO A 104 -56.81 -3.67 59.00
CA PRO A 104 -55.97 -2.88 58.11
C PRO A 104 -54.98 -3.75 57.32
N ALA A 105 -54.59 -3.26 56.15
CA ALA A 105 -53.56 -3.87 55.33
C ALA A 105 -52.23 -3.98 56.10
N ARG A 106 -51.50 -5.07 55.90
CA ARG A 106 -50.17 -5.28 56.49
C ARG A 106 -49.09 -5.04 55.45
N TYR A 107 -48.03 -4.34 55.85
CA TYR A 107 -46.90 -4.03 55.00
C TYR A 107 -45.62 -4.61 55.61
N LYS A 108 -44.77 -5.20 54.77
CA LYS A 108 -43.41 -5.61 55.12
C LYS A 108 -42.44 -4.65 54.45
N GLN A 109 -41.51 -4.11 55.24
CA GLN A 109 -40.38 -3.37 54.67
C GLN A 109 -39.30 -4.37 54.25
N SER A 110 -38.78 -4.18 53.04
CA SER A 110 -37.61 -4.89 52.51
C SER A 110 -36.60 -3.88 51.99
N THR A 111 -35.32 -4.13 52.22
CA THR A 111 -34.22 -3.31 51.71
C THR A 111 -33.62 -3.98 50.49
N GLU A 112 -33.65 -3.30 49.34
CA GLU A 112 -33.11 -3.78 48.08
C GLU A 112 -31.92 -2.88 47.68
N GLN A 113 -30.77 -3.47 47.34
CA GLN A 113 -29.66 -2.69 46.79
C GLN A 113 -29.86 -2.53 45.28
N VAL A 114 -30.06 -1.29 44.86
CA VAL A 114 -30.16 -0.93 43.44
C VAL A 114 -28.84 -0.34 42.97
N LEU A 115 -28.51 -0.59 41.70
CA LEU A 115 -27.34 0.00 41.06
C LEU A 115 -27.61 1.51 40.88
N ALA A 116 -26.87 2.35 41.61
CA ALA A 116 -26.98 3.79 41.52
C ALA A 116 -26.03 4.37 40.48
N ARG A 117 -24.86 3.73 40.30
CA ARG A 117 -23.91 4.04 39.25
C ARG A 117 -23.26 2.75 38.75
N GLU A 118 -23.27 2.56 37.43
CA GLU A 118 -22.59 1.43 36.81
C GLU A 118 -21.07 1.49 37.01
N ALA A 119 -20.41 0.32 37.00
CA ALA A 119 -18.95 0.26 36.96
C ALA A 119 -18.46 0.85 35.62
N GLY A 120 -17.32 1.55 35.65
CA GLY A 120 -16.78 2.21 34.46
C GLY A 120 -15.26 2.10 34.38
N GLU A 121 -14.70 2.53 33.26
CA GLU A 121 -13.25 2.65 33.08
C GLU A 121 -12.86 4.12 32.85
N ARG A 122 -11.77 4.54 33.50
CA ARG A 122 -11.09 5.79 33.18
C ARG A 122 -9.82 5.46 32.40
N ILE A 123 -9.74 5.94 31.17
CA ILE A 123 -8.56 5.77 30.30
C ILE A 123 -7.64 6.98 30.52
N GLU A 124 -6.43 6.74 31.01
CA GLU A 124 -5.33 7.69 31.01
C GLU A 124 -4.43 7.39 29.80
N ILE A 125 -4.29 8.33 28.87
CA ILE A 125 -3.40 8.20 27.70
C ILE A 125 -2.01 8.70 28.10
N ILE A 126 -1.03 7.80 28.11
CA ILE A 126 0.38 8.12 28.34
C ILE A 126 1.02 8.40 26.97
N PRO A 127 1.51 9.63 26.70
CA PRO A 127 2.04 9.98 25.38
C PRO A 127 3.34 9.23 25.07
N ALA A 128 3.56 9.01 23.77
CA ALA A 128 4.79 8.45 23.24
C ALA A 128 6.02 9.33 23.60
N ARG A 129 7.16 8.69 23.83
CA ARG A 129 8.46 9.34 24.09
C ARG A 129 9.34 9.28 22.86
N TYR A 130 9.87 10.44 22.48
CA TYR A 130 10.80 10.59 21.37
C TYR A 130 12.16 11.06 21.86
N GLU A 131 13.21 10.73 21.12
CA GLU A 131 14.58 11.18 21.34
C GLU A 131 15.20 11.59 19.99
N THR A 132 15.96 12.68 19.97
CA THR A 132 16.67 13.14 18.78
C THR A 132 18.03 12.46 18.69
N GLY A 133 18.20 11.56 17.72
CA GLY A 133 19.48 10.95 17.40
C GLY A 133 20.13 11.59 16.17
N GLU A 134 21.43 11.41 16.01
CA GLU A 134 22.16 11.75 14.80
C GLU A 134 22.26 10.54 13.87
N GLU A 135 21.93 10.72 12.60
CA GLU A 135 22.06 9.68 11.57
C GLU A 135 22.84 10.23 10.37
N THR A 136 23.89 9.50 9.95
CA THR A 136 24.73 9.90 8.81
C THR A 136 24.09 9.48 7.50
N VAL A 137 23.57 10.44 6.74
CA VAL A 137 22.92 10.19 5.45
C VAL A 137 23.93 10.40 4.32
N LEU A 138 23.93 9.50 3.33
CA LEU A 138 24.72 9.63 2.12
C LEU A 138 24.12 10.73 1.22
N VAL A 139 24.77 11.90 1.17
CA VAL A 139 24.30 13.05 0.37
C VAL A 139 24.89 13.06 -1.03
N LYS A 140 26.08 12.47 -1.22
CA LYS A 140 26.67 12.30 -2.54
C LYS A 140 27.48 11.01 -2.63
N GLU A 141 27.15 10.18 -3.60
CA GLU A 141 27.87 8.94 -3.88
C GLU A 141 29.33 9.18 -4.32
N ALA A 142 30.18 8.18 -4.10
CA ALA A 142 31.55 8.20 -4.63
C ALA A 142 31.51 8.17 -6.17
N SER A 143 32.38 8.95 -6.82
CA SER A 143 32.40 9.07 -8.28
C SER A 143 33.83 9.05 -8.82
N THR A 144 34.01 8.56 -10.05
CA THR A 144 35.33 8.44 -10.68
C THR A 144 35.54 9.53 -11.72
N LYS A 145 36.57 10.36 -11.53
CA LYS A 145 37.05 11.29 -12.55
C LYS A 145 38.10 10.60 -13.41
N LEU A 146 37.98 10.68 -14.73
CA LEU A 146 39.01 10.24 -15.67
C LEU A 146 39.95 11.40 -15.99
N GLU A 147 41.24 11.21 -15.75
CA GLU A 147 42.29 12.14 -16.17
C GLU A 147 43.08 11.53 -17.32
N ILE A 148 43.17 12.28 -18.43
CA ILE A 148 43.81 11.83 -19.66
C ILE A 148 45.31 12.12 -19.57
N VAL A 149 46.12 11.07 -19.50
CA VAL A 149 47.58 11.17 -19.64
C VAL A 149 47.90 11.18 -21.13
N PRO A 150 48.49 12.26 -21.69
CA PRO A 150 48.74 12.37 -23.11
C PRO A 150 49.75 11.34 -23.61
N ALA A 151 49.69 11.03 -24.92
CA ALA A 151 50.65 10.15 -25.56
C ALA A 151 52.05 10.80 -25.59
N VAL A 152 53.08 9.98 -25.38
CA VAL A 152 54.48 10.42 -25.51
C VAL A 152 54.99 10.03 -26.88
N TYR A 153 55.35 11.04 -27.67
CA TYR A 153 55.94 10.89 -28.99
C TYR A 153 57.47 10.88 -28.91
N GLY A 154 58.12 10.32 -29.92
CA GLY A 154 59.54 10.52 -30.13
C GLY A 154 59.92 10.19 -31.56
N GLU A 155 61.09 10.66 -31.98
CA GLU A 155 61.55 10.47 -33.35
C GLU A 155 62.36 9.18 -33.49
N VAL A 156 62.20 8.53 -34.63
CA VAL A 156 63.01 7.40 -35.10
C VAL A 156 63.45 7.72 -36.52
N GLU A 157 64.73 7.54 -36.82
CA GLU A 157 65.27 7.77 -38.15
C GLU A 157 65.01 6.55 -39.05
N GLU A 158 64.30 6.76 -40.16
CA GLU A 158 64.08 5.74 -41.19
C GLU A 158 64.95 6.07 -42.42
N ARG A 159 65.81 5.13 -42.84
CA ARG A 159 66.65 5.30 -44.05
C ARG A 159 65.85 4.94 -45.28
N VAL A 160 65.36 5.96 -45.98
CA VAL A 160 64.61 5.79 -47.24
C VAL A 160 65.59 5.78 -48.41
N LEU A 161 65.45 4.79 -49.31
CA LEU A 161 66.17 4.73 -50.59
C LEU A 161 65.64 5.84 -51.50
N VAL A 162 66.48 6.81 -51.86
CA VAL A 162 66.08 7.94 -52.71
C VAL A 162 66.45 7.70 -54.18
N LYS A 163 67.53 6.94 -54.42
CA LYS A 163 67.97 6.60 -55.77
C LYS A 163 68.65 5.22 -55.78
N PRO A 164 68.18 4.27 -56.60
CA PRO A 164 68.82 2.96 -56.72
C PRO A 164 70.19 3.07 -57.40
N ALA A 165 71.06 2.09 -57.15
CA ALA A 165 72.35 1.98 -57.82
C ALA A 165 72.16 1.75 -59.33
N SER A 166 73.07 2.28 -60.15
CA SER A 166 73.03 2.14 -61.61
C SER A 166 74.43 1.88 -62.18
N LYS A 167 74.49 1.50 -63.46
CA LYS A 167 75.74 1.17 -64.16
C LYS A 167 75.98 2.16 -65.31
N LYS A 168 77.24 2.54 -65.53
CA LYS A 168 77.69 3.33 -66.68
C LYS A 168 78.77 2.55 -67.43
N ILE A 169 78.58 2.38 -68.74
CA ILE A 169 79.56 1.76 -69.63
C ILE A 169 80.53 2.84 -70.14
N VAL A 170 81.82 2.53 -70.19
CA VAL A 170 82.88 3.39 -70.76
C VAL A 170 83.63 2.59 -71.84
N GLU A 171 83.87 3.21 -72.99
CA GLU A 171 84.55 2.60 -74.15
C GLU A 171 86.05 2.94 -74.17
N VAL A 172 86.88 1.93 -74.43
CA VAL A 172 88.34 2.04 -74.59
C VAL A 172 88.70 1.73 -76.05
N PRO A 173 89.33 2.65 -76.80
CA PRO A 173 89.57 2.51 -78.24
C PRO A 173 90.70 1.52 -78.59
N ALA A 174 90.69 1.06 -79.84
CA ALA A 174 91.66 0.12 -80.41
C ALA A 174 93.03 0.75 -80.75
N VAL A 175 94.09 -0.05 -80.73
CA VAL A 175 95.49 0.38 -80.97
C VAL A 175 96.10 -0.38 -82.17
N TYR A 176 96.85 0.33 -83.01
CA TYR A 176 97.47 -0.17 -84.26
C TYR A 176 98.96 0.18 -84.34
N ASP A 177 99.73 -0.62 -85.06
CA ASP A 177 101.17 -0.42 -85.33
C ASP A 177 101.51 -0.64 -86.83
N THR A 178 102.71 -0.26 -87.31
CA THR A 178 103.09 -0.23 -88.74
C THR A 178 104.43 -0.95 -89.01
N VAL A 179 104.48 -1.83 -90.02
CA VAL A 179 105.64 -2.69 -90.37
C VAL A 179 106.01 -2.56 -91.84
N THR A 180 107.30 -2.68 -92.19
CA THR A 180 107.86 -2.49 -93.55
C THR A 180 108.41 -3.77 -94.20
N GLU A 181 108.28 -3.89 -95.52
CA GLU A 181 108.74 -5.04 -96.33
C GLU A 181 109.33 -4.59 -97.69
N SER A 182 110.36 -5.26 -98.23
CA SER A 182 111.06 -4.85 -99.46
C SER A 182 110.94 -5.84 -100.63
N VAL A 183 110.65 -5.32 -101.83
CA VAL A 183 110.33 -6.08 -103.06
C VAL A 183 111.22 -5.62 -104.24
N LEU A 184 111.55 -6.55 -105.15
CA LEU A 184 112.43 -6.34 -106.32
C LEU A 184 111.77 -5.43 -107.37
N ASP A 185 112.52 -4.46 -107.93
CA ASP A 185 112.03 -3.50 -108.94
C ASP A 185 112.55 -3.83 -110.36
N LYS A 186 113.85 -4.15 -110.54
CA LYS A 186 114.47 -4.43 -111.86
C LYS A 186 115.67 -5.40 -111.82
N PRO A 187 115.80 -6.37 -112.75
CA PRO A 187 116.93 -7.31 -112.85
C PRO A 187 118.15 -6.81 -113.69
N ALA A 188 119.25 -7.58 -113.68
CA ALA A 188 120.58 -7.26 -114.22
C ALA A 188 120.78 -7.56 -115.74
N HIS A 189 121.75 -6.91 -116.43
CA HIS A 189 122.08 -7.12 -117.87
C HIS A 189 123.46 -6.56 -118.34
N THR A 190 123.87 -6.82 -119.61
CA THR A 190 125.23 -6.55 -120.20
C THR A 190 125.28 -5.50 -121.34
N ALA A 191 126.41 -4.78 -121.54
CA ALA A 191 126.66 -3.84 -122.67
C ALA A 191 128.16 -3.62 -123.06
N TRP A 192 128.44 -3.19 -124.31
CA TRP A 192 129.79 -3.08 -124.95
C TRP A 192 130.44 -1.68 -124.89
N LYS A 193 131.80 -1.58 -124.93
CA LYS A 193 132.60 -0.34 -125.06
C LYS A 193 133.93 -0.51 -125.87
N LYS A 194 134.45 0.59 -126.46
CA LYS A 194 135.74 0.69 -127.21
C LYS A 194 136.97 0.81 -126.27
N GLY A 195 138.13 0.29 -126.68
CA GLY A 195 139.42 0.38 -125.96
C GLY A 195 140.34 1.53 -126.43
N PRO A 196 141.36 1.92 -125.64
CA PRO A 196 142.20 3.10 -125.91
C PRO A 196 143.45 2.81 -126.77
N ALA A 197 143.82 3.77 -127.63
CA ALA A 197 145.10 3.83 -128.32
C ALA A 197 146.15 4.56 -127.46
N THR A 198 147.43 4.15 -127.53
CA THR A 198 148.55 4.82 -126.85
C THR A 198 149.79 4.83 -127.75
N VAL A 199 150.40 6.00 -127.97
CA VAL A 199 151.68 6.13 -128.67
C VAL A 199 152.59 7.14 -127.95
N GLN A 200 153.73 6.66 -127.48
CA GLN A 200 154.99 7.40 -127.34
C GLN A 200 156.11 6.40 -127.74
N SER A 201 157.20 6.76 -128.42
CA SER A 201 157.77 8.09 -128.67
C SER A 201 158.54 8.22 -129.99
N SER A 202 158.86 9.47 -130.35
CA SER A 202 160.04 9.96 -131.11
C SER A 202 160.25 9.60 -132.59
N ASN A 203 160.06 10.64 -133.43
CA ASN A 203 160.91 11.15 -134.52
C ASN A 203 161.42 10.23 -135.67
N VAL A 204 161.59 10.89 -136.83
CA VAL A 204 162.38 10.50 -138.02
C VAL A 204 161.63 9.69 -139.10
N VAL A 205 161.26 10.42 -140.16
CA VAL A 205 161.28 10.04 -141.60
C VAL A 205 160.12 9.22 -142.20
N SER A 206 159.83 9.61 -143.45
CA SER A 206 159.14 8.92 -144.56
C SER A 206 157.74 8.33 -144.36
N GLN A 207 156.83 8.88 -145.16
CA GLN A 207 156.08 8.17 -146.21
C GLN A 207 155.58 6.72 -145.95
N SER A 208 154.32 6.54 -146.36
CA SER A 208 153.80 5.33 -147.04
C SER A 208 153.18 4.18 -146.22
N VAL A 209 151.85 4.03 -146.44
CA VAL A 209 151.15 2.80 -146.90
C VAL A 209 150.82 1.65 -145.90
N THR A 210 149.54 1.22 -145.96
CA THR A 210 148.87 -0.06 -145.56
C THR A 210 148.67 -0.53 -144.10
N ASP A 211 147.38 -0.71 -143.77
CA ASP A 211 146.69 -1.88 -143.18
C ASP A 211 146.75 -2.24 -141.66
N THR A 212 145.63 -2.80 -141.17
CA THR A 212 145.31 -3.50 -139.88
C THR A 212 144.88 -2.74 -138.58
N GLY A 213 143.67 -3.09 -138.06
CA GLY A 213 143.37 -3.40 -136.62
C GLY A 213 142.75 -2.36 -135.64
N GLU A 214 141.54 -2.63 -135.08
CA GLU A 214 140.97 -2.02 -133.84
C GLU A 214 140.24 -3.07 -132.93
N ILE A 215 140.13 -2.84 -131.61
CA ILE A 215 139.69 -3.82 -130.57
C ILE A 215 138.51 -3.31 -129.67
N MET A 216 137.65 -4.22 -129.14
CA MET A 216 136.41 -3.97 -128.35
C MET A 216 136.23 -4.89 -127.11
N CYS A 217 135.50 -4.46 -126.05
CA CYS A 217 135.22 -5.24 -124.81
C CYS A 217 133.77 -5.12 -124.25
N LEU A 218 133.30 -6.08 -123.44
CA LEU A 218 131.93 -6.21 -122.86
C LEU A 218 131.91 -6.24 -121.31
N VAL A 219 130.92 -5.64 -120.64
CA VAL A 219 130.72 -5.64 -119.16
C VAL A 219 129.23 -5.63 -118.72
N GLU A 220 128.95 -5.92 -117.43
CA GLU A 220 127.63 -6.28 -116.85
C GLU A 220 127.19 -5.38 -115.67
N VAL A 221 125.88 -5.18 -115.46
CA VAL A 221 125.29 -4.21 -114.49
C VAL A 221 124.16 -4.84 -113.63
N PRO A 222 124.16 -4.69 -112.29
CA PRO A 222 123.25 -5.39 -111.35
C PRO A 222 121.86 -4.74 -111.08
N ALA A 223 121.03 -5.49 -110.33
CA ALA A 223 119.60 -5.28 -110.03
C ALA A 223 119.28 -4.38 -108.80
N THR A 224 118.03 -3.87 -108.67
CA THR A 224 117.58 -2.96 -107.57
C THR A 224 116.18 -3.26 -106.99
N TYR A 225 115.91 -2.83 -105.74
CA TYR A 225 114.71 -3.12 -104.90
C TYR A 225 114.06 -1.84 -104.30
N LYS A 226 112.82 -1.93 -103.77
CA LYS A 226 112.06 -0.85 -103.07
C LYS A 226 111.25 -1.37 -101.86
N THR A 227 110.81 -0.50 -100.95
CA THR A 227 110.13 -0.85 -99.68
C THR A 227 108.68 -0.33 -99.58
N VAL A 228 107.78 -1.04 -98.89
CA VAL A 228 106.36 -0.69 -98.68
C VAL A 228 105.95 -0.92 -97.20
N GLU A 229 104.99 -0.14 -96.68
CA GLU A 229 104.52 -0.23 -95.28
C GLU A 229 103.09 -0.82 -95.14
N LYS A 230 102.81 -1.50 -94.02
CA LYS A 230 101.50 -2.12 -93.70
C LYS A 230 101.16 -1.95 -92.21
N ARG A 231 99.92 -1.56 -91.89
CA ARG A 231 99.41 -1.50 -90.50
C ARG A 231 98.79 -2.81 -90.02
N VAL A 232 98.97 -3.11 -88.73
CA VAL A 232 98.42 -4.29 -88.03
C VAL A 232 97.74 -3.85 -86.73
N LEU A 233 96.62 -4.49 -86.38
CA LEU A 233 95.87 -4.25 -85.14
C LEU A 233 96.55 -4.96 -83.97
N VAL A 234 96.84 -4.23 -82.89
CA VAL A 234 97.53 -4.75 -81.69
C VAL A 234 96.56 -5.06 -80.55
N SER A 235 95.53 -4.23 -80.36
CA SER A 235 94.47 -4.48 -79.36
C SER A 235 93.11 -4.00 -79.88
N PRO A 236 92.04 -4.82 -79.80
CA PRO A 236 90.68 -4.40 -80.12
C PRO A 236 90.13 -3.43 -79.06
N ALA A 237 89.07 -2.71 -79.42
CA ALA A 237 88.32 -1.88 -78.48
C ALA A 237 87.53 -2.74 -77.49
N ARG A 238 87.36 -2.26 -76.26
CA ARG A 238 86.58 -2.95 -75.20
C ARG A 238 85.76 -1.97 -74.37
N THR A 239 84.77 -2.49 -73.66
CA THR A 239 83.93 -1.74 -72.71
C THR A 239 84.21 -2.15 -71.27
N GLU A 240 84.13 -1.18 -70.35
CA GLU A 240 84.25 -1.40 -68.91
C GLU A 240 83.01 -0.81 -68.18
N GLU A 241 82.46 -1.55 -67.21
CA GLU A 241 81.30 -1.12 -66.42
C GLU A 241 81.72 -0.46 -65.10
N VAL A 242 81.23 0.75 -64.84
CA VAL A 242 81.39 1.45 -63.56
C VAL A 242 80.06 1.46 -62.81
N VAL A 243 80.04 0.97 -61.57
CA VAL A 243 78.85 0.95 -60.70
C VAL A 243 78.75 2.25 -59.90
N ILE A 244 77.61 2.91 -59.98
CA ILE A 244 77.25 4.10 -59.21
C ILE A 244 76.42 3.63 -57.99
N PRO A 245 76.83 3.91 -56.75
CA PRO A 245 76.15 3.41 -55.55
C PRO A 245 74.78 4.07 -55.32
N ALA A 246 73.94 3.39 -54.54
CA ALA A 246 72.60 3.88 -54.17
C ALA A 246 72.66 5.02 -53.14
N GLU A 247 71.81 6.04 -53.33
CA GLU A 247 71.69 7.18 -52.42
C GLU A 247 70.52 6.97 -51.45
N TYR A 248 70.78 7.11 -50.15
CA TYR A 248 69.78 7.01 -49.07
C TYR A 248 69.68 8.35 -48.34
N LYS A 249 68.48 8.73 -47.89
CA LYS A 249 68.28 9.83 -46.94
C LYS A 249 67.67 9.29 -45.65
N THR A 250 68.15 9.75 -44.51
CA THR A 250 67.46 9.60 -43.23
C THR A 250 66.30 10.57 -43.18
N VAL A 251 65.12 10.08 -42.82
CA VAL A 251 63.94 10.90 -42.55
C VAL A 251 63.52 10.65 -41.11
N ALA A 252 63.39 11.72 -40.33
CA ALA A 252 62.86 11.64 -38.97
C ALA A 252 61.36 11.34 -39.02
N LYS A 253 60.93 10.28 -38.34
CA LYS A 253 59.54 9.83 -38.26
C LYS A 253 59.08 9.87 -36.83
N THR A 254 58.08 10.69 -36.54
CA THR A 254 57.46 10.76 -35.22
C THR A 254 56.64 9.49 -34.98
N VAL A 255 57.00 8.71 -33.96
CA VAL A 255 56.30 7.50 -33.53
C VAL A 255 55.78 7.66 -32.09
N VAL A 256 54.66 7.01 -31.79
CA VAL A 256 54.11 6.96 -30.43
C VAL A 256 54.95 5.99 -29.59
N LYS A 257 55.75 6.51 -28.66
CA LYS A 257 56.55 5.70 -27.71
C LYS A 257 55.70 5.18 -26.56
N LYS A 258 54.69 5.94 -26.13
CA LYS A 258 53.70 5.52 -25.13
C LYS A 258 52.31 6.02 -25.55
N PRO A 259 51.29 5.15 -25.70
CA PRO A 259 49.95 5.58 -26.04
C PRO A 259 49.34 6.43 -24.92
N ALA A 260 48.34 7.24 -25.26
CA ALA A 260 47.54 7.95 -24.26
C ALA A 260 46.85 6.93 -23.34
N THR A 261 46.81 7.23 -22.04
CA THR A 261 46.21 6.34 -21.02
C THR A 261 45.33 7.16 -20.09
N THR A 262 44.25 6.58 -19.59
CA THR A 262 43.38 7.23 -18.61
C THR A 262 43.76 6.78 -17.21
N ARG A 263 43.84 7.72 -16.27
CA ARG A 263 43.94 7.45 -14.84
C ARG A 263 42.59 7.73 -14.19
N GLN A 264 42.06 6.76 -13.45
CA GLN A 264 40.89 7.00 -12.60
C GLN A 264 41.34 7.65 -11.28
N VAL A 265 40.66 8.72 -10.90
CA VAL A 265 40.78 9.38 -9.60
C VAL A 265 39.43 9.28 -8.91
N THR A 266 39.39 8.53 -7.80
CA THR A 266 38.17 8.34 -7.00
C THR A 266 37.91 9.57 -6.14
N ILE A 267 36.75 10.18 -6.32
CA ILE A 267 36.21 11.23 -5.45
C ILE A 267 35.38 10.52 -4.37
N PRO A 268 35.72 10.66 -3.08
CA PRO A 268 35.03 9.96 -2.00
C PRO A 268 33.57 10.41 -1.86
N ALA A 269 32.75 9.54 -1.28
CA ALA A 269 31.36 9.85 -0.96
C ALA A 269 31.28 10.92 0.13
N LYS A 270 30.28 11.81 0.05
CA LYS A 270 29.98 12.79 1.10
C LYS A 270 28.77 12.35 1.91
N TYR A 271 28.98 12.23 3.21
CA TYR A 271 27.93 12.04 4.20
C TYR A 271 27.67 13.36 4.92
N ASP A 272 26.41 13.63 5.25
CA ASP A 272 26.04 14.70 6.18
C ASP A 272 25.22 14.11 7.32
N THR A 273 25.38 14.65 8.52
CA THR A 273 24.66 14.19 9.72
C THR A 273 23.31 14.90 9.82
N VAL A 274 22.23 14.14 9.89
CA VAL A 274 20.86 14.68 10.03
C VAL A 274 20.32 14.30 11.41
N ALA A 275 19.66 15.25 12.08
CA ALA A 275 18.95 14.99 13.33
C ALA A 275 17.63 14.26 13.02
N VAL A 276 17.50 13.02 13.49
CA VAL A 276 16.33 12.16 13.29
C VAL A 276 15.62 11.95 14.62
N THR A 277 14.31 12.23 14.65
CA THR A 277 13.49 11.99 15.84
C THR A 277 13.07 10.52 15.88
N ARG A 278 13.68 9.74 16.78
CA ARG A 278 13.39 8.33 16.99
C ARG A 278 12.32 8.14 18.06
N LEU A 279 11.36 7.25 17.79
CA LEU A 279 10.41 6.78 18.79
C LEU A 279 11.13 5.84 19.77
N VAL A 280 11.21 6.21 21.05
CA VAL A 280 11.87 5.43 22.11
C VAL A 280 10.86 4.62 22.90
N LYS A 281 9.65 5.17 23.10
CA LYS A 281 8.54 4.46 23.74
C LYS A 281 7.23 4.85 23.07
N GLU A 282 6.42 3.85 22.73
CA GLU A 282 5.09 4.06 22.16
C GLU A 282 4.12 4.68 23.18
N ALA A 283 2.97 5.16 22.71
CA ALA A 283 1.90 5.63 23.59
C ALA A 283 1.22 4.44 24.26
N GLU A 284 0.88 4.56 25.55
CA GLU A 284 0.26 3.50 26.34
C GLU A 284 -1.09 3.96 26.90
N GLU A 285 -2.12 3.12 26.75
CA GLU A 285 -3.39 3.30 27.45
C GLU A 285 -3.34 2.67 28.84
N ARG A 286 -3.61 3.45 29.88
CA ARG A 286 -3.76 2.96 31.25
C ARG A 286 -5.24 3.01 31.64
N ARG A 287 -5.86 1.83 31.73
CA ARG A 287 -7.26 1.66 32.17
C ARG A 287 -7.33 1.53 33.68
N ILE A 288 -8.14 2.38 34.31
CA ILE A 288 -8.37 2.38 35.76
C ILE A 288 -9.86 2.09 35.98
N ALA A 289 -10.15 0.94 36.59
CA ALA A 289 -11.50 0.54 36.92
C ALA A 289 -12.10 1.45 38.02
N ILE A 290 -13.32 1.92 37.79
CA ILE A 290 -14.17 2.62 38.75
C ILE A 290 -15.25 1.62 39.19
N PRO A 291 -15.34 1.27 40.48
CA PRO A 291 -16.32 0.30 40.95
C PRO A 291 -17.76 0.82 40.81
N ALA A 292 -18.71 -0.10 40.69
CA ALA A 292 -20.13 0.21 40.75
C ALA A 292 -20.52 0.77 42.13
N GLU A 293 -21.43 1.74 42.14
CA GLU A 293 -22.00 2.32 43.36
C GLU A 293 -23.43 1.80 43.56
N TYR A 294 -23.70 1.26 44.73
CA TYR A 294 -25.02 0.71 45.10
C TYR A 294 -25.68 1.58 46.16
N GLN A 295 -26.98 1.85 45.99
CA GLN A 295 -27.79 2.50 47.00
C GLN A 295 -28.82 1.53 47.55
N THR A 296 -29.05 1.56 48.86
CA THR A 296 -30.06 0.74 49.51
C THR A 296 -31.39 1.48 49.53
N VAL A 297 -32.40 0.96 48.85
CA VAL A 297 -33.74 1.56 48.77
C VAL A 297 -34.71 0.75 49.62
N SER A 298 -35.50 1.44 50.44
CA SER A 298 -36.55 0.83 51.25
C SER A 298 -37.82 0.62 50.41
N LYS A 299 -38.21 -0.63 50.21
CA LYS A 299 -39.42 -1.03 49.49
C LYS A 299 -40.47 -1.55 50.48
N SER A 300 -41.63 -0.91 50.51
CA SER A 300 -42.78 -1.37 51.30
C SER A 300 -43.67 -2.28 50.45
N GLU A 301 -43.67 -3.57 50.74
CA GLU A 301 -44.52 -4.54 50.07
C GLU A 301 -45.79 -4.79 50.90
N LYS A 302 -46.97 -4.63 50.28
CA LYS A 302 -48.25 -4.95 50.92
C LYS A 302 -48.41 -6.48 50.98
N THR A 303 -48.25 -7.04 52.17
CA THR A 303 -48.28 -8.49 52.44
C THR A 303 -49.70 -9.03 52.64
N SER A 304 -50.64 -8.18 53.06
CA SER A 304 -52.06 -8.53 53.07
C SER A 304 -52.94 -7.32 52.81
N ASP A 305 -54.01 -7.51 52.05
CA ASP A 305 -55.04 -6.49 51.85
C ASP A 305 -55.80 -6.16 53.14
N GLU A 306 -56.39 -4.97 53.17
CA GLU A 306 -57.41 -4.64 54.14
C GLU A 306 -58.68 -5.46 53.85
N ARG A 307 -59.38 -5.89 54.89
CA ARG A 307 -60.61 -6.68 54.74
C ARG A 307 -61.60 -6.44 55.86
N LEU A 308 -62.87 -6.63 55.55
CA LEU A 308 -63.94 -6.67 56.54
C LEU A 308 -64.11 -8.11 57.04
N GLU A 309 -63.82 -8.36 58.31
CA GLU A 309 -63.93 -9.67 58.95
C GLU A 309 -64.99 -9.62 60.05
N TRP A 310 -65.82 -10.66 60.16
CA TRP A 310 -66.80 -10.75 61.24
C TRP A 310 -66.11 -11.04 62.58
N ARG A 311 -66.35 -10.20 63.59
CA ARG A 311 -65.89 -10.40 64.97
C ARG A 311 -67.06 -10.28 65.94
N GLN A 312 -66.93 -10.97 67.08
CA GLN A 312 -67.90 -10.91 68.16
C GLN A 312 -67.85 -9.53 68.83
N VAL A 313 -69.00 -8.92 69.06
CA VAL A 313 -69.15 -7.62 69.72
C VAL A 313 -70.09 -7.72 70.91
N MET A 314 -69.98 -6.75 71.81
CA MET A 314 -70.92 -6.56 72.91
C MET A 314 -72.35 -6.50 72.37
N CYS A 315 -73.22 -7.40 72.82
CA CYS A 315 -74.65 -7.31 72.55
C CYS A 315 -75.33 -6.24 73.41
N GLU A 316 -76.42 -5.69 72.91
CA GLU A 316 -77.31 -4.78 73.64
C GLU A 316 -77.79 -5.38 74.98
N VAL A 317 -78.11 -6.69 75.03
CA VAL A 317 -78.48 -7.37 76.28
C VAL A 317 -77.38 -7.36 77.36
N ASN A 318 -76.11 -7.22 76.95
CA ASN A 318 -74.96 -7.12 77.86
C ASN A 318 -74.61 -5.66 78.18
N MET A 319 -75.25 -4.68 77.54
CA MET A 319 -75.10 -3.24 77.80
C MET A 319 -75.99 -2.80 78.97
N THR A 320 -75.99 -3.59 80.05
CA THR A 320 -76.63 -3.21 81.32
C THR A 320 -75.84 -2.08 81.98
N ARG A 321 -76.50 -1.27 82.82
CA ARG A 321 -75.84 -0.14 83.49
C ARG A 321 -74.60 -0.58 84.28
N ASP A 322 -74.68 -1.71 84.97
CA ASP A 322 -73.59 -2.22 85.80
C ASP A 322 -72.40 -2.70 84.96
N ASN A 323 -72.66 -3.40 83.84
CA ASN A 323 -71.62 -3.82 82.90
C ASN A 323 -70.95 -2.61 82.22
N ILE A 324 -71.71 -1.56 81.92
CA ILE A 324 -71.17 -0.31 81.37
C ILE A 324 -70.35 0.45 82.40
N LEU A 325 -70.79 0.53 83.67
CA LEU A 325 -70.01 1.12 84.76
C LEU A 325 -68.68 0.39 84.96
N ALA A 326 -68.69 -0.95 84.97
CA ALA A 326 -67.48 -1.77 85.05
C ALA A 326 -66.54 -1.52 83.85
N LEU A 327 -67.08 -1.41 82.64
CA LEU A 327 -66.33 -1.14 81.42
C LEU A 327 -65.71 0.26 81.40
N GLN A 328 -66.50 1.29 81.72
CA GLN A 328 -66.04 2.68 81.80
C GLN A 328 -64.99 2.86 82.89
N LYS A 329 -65.18 2.23 84.05
CA LYS A 329 -64.17 2.21 85.12
C LYS A 329 -62.88 1.56 84.62
N SER A 330 -62.95 0.37 84.02
CA SER A 330 -61.76 -0.33 83.51
C SER A 330 -61.04 0.44 82.40
N LEU A 331 -61.77 1.18 81.55
CA LEU A 331 -61.19 2.10 80.57
C LEU A 331 -60.59 3.36 81.21
N ALA A 332 -61.17 3.88 82.30
CA ALA A 332 -60.65 5.03 83.03
C ALA A 332 -59.40 4.66 83.84
N ASP A 333 -59.39 3.51 84.52
CA ASP A 333 -58.27 2.94 85.27
C ASP A 333 -57.05 2.71 84.35
N LYS A 334 -57.29 2.28 83.09
CA LYS A 334 -56.24 2.18 82.05
C LYS A 334 -55.92 3.52 81.35
N GLY A 335 -56.53 4.63 81.75
CA GLY A 335 -56.24 6.00 81.26
C GLY A 335 -56.90 6.40 79.93
N TYR A 336 -57.78 5.56 79.37
CA TYR A 336 -58.42 5.76 78.07
C TYR A 336 -59.73 6.56 78.14
N TYR A 337 -60.44 6.52 79.26
CA TYR A 337 -61.72 7.20 79.43
C TYR A 337 -61.64 8.32 80.48
N LYS A 338 -62.15 9.51 80.13
CA LYS A 338 -62.04 10.74 80.94
C LYS A 338 -63.35 11.51 81.12
N ALA A 339 -64.46 11.02 80.55
CA ALA A 339 -65.73 11.75 80.49
C ALA A 339 -66.64 11.59 81.74
N GLY A 340 -66.19 10.81 82.73
CA GLY A 340 -66.98 10.46 83.92
C GLY A 340 -67.70 9.11 83.76
N VAL A 341 -67.67 8.29 84.79
CA VAL A 341 -68.26 6.94 84.80
C VAL A 341 -69.75 7.07 85.15
N ASP A 342 -70.63 7.02 84.15
CA ASP A 342 -72.08 7.30 84.26
C ASP A 342 -72.99 6.07 84.06
N GLY A 343 -72.45 4.99 83.47
CA GLY A 343 -73.16 3.78 83.09
C GLY A 343 -73.85 3.86 81.73
N ILE A 344 -73.49 4.81 80.86
CA ILE A 344 -74.11 5.07 79.56
C ILE A 344 -73.07 4.92 78.42
N ILE A 345 -73.39 4.13 77.40
CA ILE A 345 -72.55 4.03 76.19
C ILE A 345 -72.81 5.26 75.31
N GLY A 346 -72.11 6.35 75.60
CA GLY A 346 -72.01 7.52 74.74
C GLY A 346 -70.81 7.48 73.77
N PRO A 347 -70.69 8.48 72.87
CA PRO A 347 -69.56 8.61 71.95
C PRO A 347 -68.19 8.63 72.64
N GLY A 348 -68.10 9.18 73.85
CA GLY A 348 -66.87 9.16 74.65
C GLY A 348 -66.47 7.74 75.09
N THR A 349 -67.44 6.90 75.48
CA THR A 349 -67.21 5.51 75.91
C THR A 349 -66.74 4.67 74.71
N LEU A 350 -67.41 4.82 73.57
CA LEU A 350 -67.03 4.17 72.31
C LEU A 350 -65.66 4.64 71.80
N GLY A 351 -65.39 5.94 71.83
CA GLY A 351 -64.09 6.50 71.44
C GLY A 351 -62.93 6.01 72.30
N ALA A 352 -63.13 5.92 73.62
CA ALA A 352 -62.15 5.35 74.55
C ALA A 352 -61.91 3.86 74.30
N ALA A 353 -62.97 3.06 74.14
CA ALA A 353 -62.89 1.64 73.82
C ALA A 353 -62.17 1.40 72.48
N ARG A 354 -62.48 2.19 71.44
CA ARG A 354 -61.81 2.16 70.14
C ARG A 354 -60.33 2.49 70.24
N LYS A 355 -59.97 3.53 71.00
CA LYS A 355 -58.56 3.91 71.19
C LYS A 355 -57.78 2.80 71.91
N TYR A 356 -58.34 2.27 72.99
CA TYR A 356 -57.76 1.15 73.72
C TYR A 356 -57.58 -0.08 72.80
N ALA A 357 -58.58 -0.39 71.97
CA ALA A 357 -58.50 -1.49 71.01
C ALA A 357 -57.36 -1.31 70.01
N LEU A 358 -57.22 -0.11 69.43
CA LEU A 358 -56.12 0.21 68.50
C LEU A 358 -54.75 0.07 69.18
N ASP A 359 -54.55 0.67 70.36
CA ASP A 359 -53.30 0.59 71.12
C ASP A 359 -52.93 -0.85 71.53
N LYS A 360 -53.92 -1.75 71.68
CA LYS A 360 -53.73 -3.16 72.01
C LYS A 360 -53.77 -4.10 70.80
N ASN A 361 -53.84 -3.59 69.58
CA ASN A 361 -54.00 -4.37 68.34
C ASN A 361 -55.22 -5.33 68.36
N LEU A 362 -56.28 -4.93 69.06
CA LEU A 362 -57.57 -5.64 69.14
C LEU A 362 -58.56 -5.10 68.10
N PRO A 363 -59.62 -5.85 67.76
CA PRO A 363 -60.66 -5.39 66.83
C PRO A 363 -61.32 -4.09 67.32
N ALA A 364 -61.26 -3.04 66.50
CA ALA A 364 -61.64 -1.68 66.88
C ALA A 364 -62.82 -1.17 66.03
N GLY A 365 -63.89 -0.72 66.69
CA GLY A 365 -65.09 -0.17 66.06
C GLY A 365 -65.39 1.25 66.49
N THR A 366 -66.04 2.04 65.63
CA THR A 366 -66.55 3.38 66.00
C THR A 366 -67.87 3.30 66.75
N ASN A 367 -68.73 2.32 66.40
CA ASN A 367 -70.11 2.21 66.87
C ASN A 367 -70.38 0.90 67.65
N TYR A 368 -69.34 0.14 67.99
CA TYR A 368 -69.44 -1.11 68.74
C TYR A 368 -68.17 -1.33 69.57
N ILE A 369 -68.25 -2.25 70.53
CA ILE A 369 -67.14 -2.66 71.38
C ILE A 369 -66.92 -4.16 71.14
N ALA A 370 -65.74 -4.55 70.67
CA ALA A 370 -65.44 -5.96 70.40
C ALA A 370 -65.36 -6.77 71.71
N MET A 371 -65.77 -8.03 71.68
CA MET A 371 -65.74 -8.87 72.89
C MET A 371 -64.32 -9.13 73.38
N GLU A 372 -63.32 -9.14 72.49
CA GLU A 372 -61.90 -9.18 72.86
C GLU A 372 -61.49 -7.96 73.70
N VAL A 373 -62.06 -6.78 73.43
CA VAL A 373 -61.82 -5.56 74.24
C VAL A 373 -62.39 -5.74 75.64
N VAL A 374 -63.66 -6.14 75.76
CA VAL A 374 -64.32 -6.36 77.06
C VAL A 374 -63.59 -7.40 77.90
N LYS A 375 -63.22 -8.54 77.30
CA LYS A 375 -62.44 -9.61 77.95
C LYS A 375 -61.06 -9.11 78.40
N SER A 376 -60.36 -8.33 77.59
CA SER A 376 -59.04 -7.76 77.96
C SER A 376 -59.11 -6.62 79.00
N LEU A 377 -60.31 -6.16 79.34
CA LEU A 377 -60.59 -5.21 80.41
C LEU A 377 -61.07 -5.90 81.69
N ASP A 378 -61.08 -7.24 81.72
CA ASP A 378 -61.50 -8.08 82.85
C ASP A 378 -62.94 -7.80 83.31
N VAL A 379 -63.78 -7.33 82.39
CA VAL A 379 -65.21 -7.08 82.59
C VAL A 379 -65.99 -8.35 82.27
N ASN A 380 -66.58 -8.96 83.30
CA ASN A 380 -67.54 -10.05 83.15
C ASN A 380 -68.92 -9.48 82.76
N LEU A 381 -69.69 -10.24 81.98
CA LEU A 381 -70.97 -9.83 81.40
C LEU A 381 -72.09 -10.81 81.73
#